data_AF-A0A3D1VGF3-F1
#
_entry.id   AF-A0A3D1VGF3-F1
#
_cell.length_a   1.000
_cell.length_b   1.000
_cell.length_c   1.000
_cell.angle_alpha   90.00
_cell.angle_beta   90.00
_cell.angle_gamma   90.00
#
_symmetry.space_group_name_H-M   'P 1'
#
loop_
_entity.id
_entity.type
_entity.pdbx_description
1 polymer ?
#
loop_
_entity_poly.entity_id
_entity_poly.type
_entity_poly.pdbx_seq_one_letter_code
_entity_poly.pdbx_strand_id
1 'polypeptide(L)'
;MEKEQIFNIIDACNMHRQKVLGVCMRYFGFSIDDAEDCVQEAYFALYNDLLQGKKIQNPTAWLYKVAINQGKKLVCAQQQKKRIHLHFYGRNGTGHWQHSLQSGFVRLDGHR
;
A
#
# COMPACT_ATOMS: atom_id res chain seq x y z
N MET A 1 -19.07 1.79 -21.20
CA MET A 1 -19.43 3.13 -20.71
C MET A 1 -18.55 4.11 -21.44
N GLU A 2 -19.05 5.29 -21.81
CA GLU A 2 -18.21 6.29 -22.49
C GLU A 2 -17.17 6.85 -21.51
N LYS A 3 -15.96 7.14 -22.00
CA LYS A 3 -14.85 7.62 -21.14
C LYS A 3 -15.22 8.88 -20.36
N GLU A 4 -15.98 9.78 -20.98
CA GLU A 4 -16.43 11.03 -20.36
C GLU A 4 -17.33 10.78 -19.13
N GLN A 5 -18.24 9.81 -19.21
CA GLN A 5 -19.06 9.42 -18.06
C GLN A 5 -18.22 8.85 -16.91
N ILE A 6 -17.19 8.06 -17.24
CA ILE A 6 -16.26 7.52 -16.24
C ILE A 6 -15.51 8.66 -15.54
N PHE A 7 -15.01 9.64 -16.30
CA PHE A 7 -14.33 10.81 -15.73
C PHE A 7 -15.24 11.61 -14.82
N ASN A 8 -16.50 11.85 -15.20
CA ASN A 8 -17.47 12.57 -14.36
C ASN A 8 -17.73 11.84 -13.03
N ILE A 9 -17.82 10.51 -13.05
CA ILE A 9 -17.97 9.71 -11.82
C ILE A 9 -16.74 9.82 -10.92
N ILE A 10 -15.54 9.71 -11.50
CA ILE A 10 -14.28 9.81 -10.75
C ILE A 10 -14.11 11.20 -10.16
N ASP A 11 -14.41 12.24 -10.92
CA ASP A 11 -14.29 13.62 -10.46
C ASP A 11 -15.28 13.92 -9.32
N ALA A 12 -16.52 13.42 -9.40
CA ALA A 12 -17.46 13.48 -8.29
C ALA A 12 -16.92 12.78 -7.03
N CYS A 13 -16.18 11.68 -7.19
CA CYS A 13 -15.53 10.99 -6.08
C CYS A 13 -14.33 11.76 -5.49
N ASN A 14 -13.65 12.61 -6.27
CA ASN A 14 -12.46 13.36 -5.80
C ASN A 14 -12.77 14.27 -4.61
N MET A 15 -14.00 14.77 -4.49
CA MET A 15 -14.46 15.54 -3.31
C MET A 15 -14.33 14.75 -1.99
N HIS A 16 -14.29 13.42 -2.07
CA HIS A 16 -14.18 12.54 -0.90
C HIS A 16 -12.74 12.05 -0.66
N ARG A 17 -11.78 12.35 -1.54
CA ARG A 17 -10.39 11.84 -1.46
C ARG A 17 -9.77 12.05 -0.07
N GLN A 18 -9.82 13.28 0.45
CA GLN A 18 -9.26 13.62 1.76
C GLN A 18 -9.95 12.89 2.92
N LYS A 19 -11.26 12.63 2.80
CA LYS A 19 -12.00 11.89 3.83
C LYS A 19 -11.64 10.40 3.82
N VAL A 20 -11.47 9.80 2.64
CA VAL A 20 -11.05 8.39 2.51
C VAL A 20 -9.62 8.21 3.04
N LEU A 21 -8.70 9.13 2.68
CA LEU A 21 -7.34 9.17 3.22
C LEU A 21 -7.35 9.19 4.75
N GLY A 22 -8.11 10.13 5.34
CA GLY A 22 -8.21 10.24 6.80
C GLY A 22 -8.80 9.00 7.47
N VAL A 23 -9.67 8.24 6.78
CA VAL A 23 -10.15 6.94 7.28
C VAL A 23 -9.02 5.91 7.30
N CYS A 24 -8.24 5.79 6.22
CA CYS A 24 -7.11 4.86 6.17
C CYS A 24 -6.08 5.15 7.28
N MET A 25 -5.73 6.42 7.48
CA MET A 25 -4.81 6.85 8.54
C MET A 25 -5.35 6.52 9.94
N ARG A 26 -6.60 6.89 10.26
CA ARG A 26 -7.16 6.67 11.60
C ARG A 26 -7.45 5.21 11.90
N TYR A 27 -7.93 4.46 10.92
CA TYR A 27 -8.37 3.08 11.12
C TYR A 27 -7.19 2.10 11.22
N PHE A 28 -6.13 2.31 10.43
CA PHE A 28 -4.97 1.40 10.39
C PHE A 28 -3.71 1.97 11.04
N GLY A 29 -3.68 3.27 11.39
CA GLY A 29 -2.48 3.93 11.91
C GLY A 29 -1.40 4.15 10.85
N PHE A 30 -1.79 4.25 9.57
CA PHE A 30 -0.86 4.42 8.46
C PHE A 30 -0.20 5.80 8.44
N SER A 31 1.00 5.84 7.84
CA SER A 31 1.59 7.09 7.35
C SER A 31 0.71 7.70 6.26
N ILE A 32 0.99 8.96 5.91
CA ILE A 32 0.31 9.59 4.79
C ILE A 32 0.55 8.82 3.48
N ASP A 33 1.77 8.37 3.24
CA ASP A 33 2.16 7.64 2.02
C ASP A 33 1.40 6.31 1.89
N ASP A 34 1.40 5.48 2.94
CA ASP A 34 0.68 4.19 2.96
C ASP A 34 -0.83 4.39 2.77
N ALA A 35 -1.39 5.47 3.32
CA ALA A 35 -2.79 5.81 3.15
C ALA A 35 -3.09 6.29 1.73
N GLU A 36 -2.19 7.09 1.13
CA GLU A 36 -2.33 7.54 -0.26
C GLU A 36 -2.31 6.36 -1.23
N ASP A 37 -1.41 5.38 -1.03
CA ASP A 37 -1.35 4.17 -1.85
C ASP A 37 -2.68 3.40 -1.82
N CYS A 38 -3.27 3.22 -0.63
CA CYS A 38 -4.57 2.56 -0.49
C CYS A 38 -5.70 3.29 -1.23
N VAL A 39 -5.67 4.63 -1.19
CA VAL A 39 -6.67 5.48 -1.87
C VAL A 39 -6.48 5.42 -3.38
N GLN A 40 -5.24 5.55 -3.88
CA GLN A 40 -4.93 5.50 -5.31
C GLN A 40 -5.34 4.16 -5.92
N GLU A 41 -5.01 3.06 -5.26
CA GLU A 41 -5.43 1.72 -5.68
C GLU A 41 -6.96 1.57 -5.75
N ALA A 42 -7.70 2.23 -4.85
CA ALA A 42 -9.16 2.22 -4.89
C ALA A 42 -9.70 3.00 -6.11
N TYR A 43 -9.14 4.15 -6.44
CA TYR A 43 -9.52 4.91 -7.65
C TYR A 43 -9.16 4.16 -8.93
N PHE A 44 -7.99 3.52 -8.97
CA PHE A 44 -7.59 2.71 -10.12
C PHE A 44 -8.53 1.51 -10.33
N ALA A 45 -8.89 0.82 -9.26
CA ALA A 45 -9.87 -0.26 -9.30
C ALA A 45 -11.25 0.24 -9.76
N LEU A 46 -11.70 1.42 -9.29
CA LEU A 46 -12.96 2.04 -9.71
C LEU A 46 -12.97 2.31 -11.22
N TYR A 47 -11.91 2.94 -11.72
CA TYR A 47 -11.73 3.23 -13.14
C TYR A 47 -11.82 1.96 -13.99
N ASN A 48 -11.08 0.91 -13.60
CA ASN A 48 -11.05 -0.35 -14.34
C ASN A 48 -12.41 -1.05 -14.34
N ASP A 49 -13.13 -1.05 -13.22
CA ASP A 49 -14.46 -1.65 -13.13
C ASP A 49 -15.48 -0.90 -14.00
N LEU A 50 -15.44 0.44 -14.01
CA LEU A 50 -16.29 1.26 -14.88
C LEU A 50 -15.94 1.07 -16.37
N LEU A 51 -14.65 0.94 -16.69
CA LEU A 51 -14.16 0.69 -18.04
C LEU A 51 -14.67 -0.66 -18.58
N GLN A 52 -14.71 -1.69 -17.72
CA GLN A 52 -15.30 -2.99 -18.03
C GLN A 52 -16.84 -2.97 -18.12
N GLY A 53 -17.48 -1.83 -17.87
CA GLY A 53 -18.93 -1.67 -17.94
C GLY A 53 -19.67 -2.19 -16.71
N LYS A 54 -18.98 -2.43 -15.57
CA LYS A 54 -19.66 -2.80 -14.33
C LYS A 54 -20.50 -1.63 -13.84
N LYS A 55 -21.76 -1.93 -13.47
CA LYS A 55 -22.66 -0.94 -12.88
C LYS A 55 -22.40 -0.83 -11.39
N ILE A 56 -21.82 0.29 -10.96
CA ILE A 56 -21.59 0.61 -9.56
C ILE A 56 -22.65 1.64 -9.13
N GLN A 57 -23.58 1.22 -8.26
CA GLN A 57 -24.71 2.07 -7.85
C GLN A 57 -24.27 3.27 -7.00
N ASN A 58 -23.30 3.08 -6.10
CA ASN A 58 -22.76 4.13 -5.25
C ASN A 58 -21.22 4.13 -5.31
N PRO A 59 -20.62 4.86 -6.26
CA PRO A 59 -19.18 4.90 -6.47
C PRO A 59 -18.41 5.37 -5.23
N THR A 60 -18.94 6.34 -4.49
CA THR A 60 -18.32 6.85 -3.27
C THR A 60 -18.25 5.77 -2.19
N ALA A 61 -19.37 5.14 -1.84
CA ALA A 61 -19.37 4.07 -0.83
C ALA A 61 -18.51 2.88 -1.26
N TRP A 62 -18.52 2.56 -2.56
CA TRP A 62 -17.65 1.55 -3.14
C TRP A 62 -16.17 1.88 -2.94
N LEU A 63 -15.78 3.14 -3.18
CA LEU A 63 -14.41 3.64 -3.01
C LEU A 63 -13.93 3.46 -1.55
N TYR A 64 -14.75 3.86 -0.56
CA TYR A 64 -14.43 3.64 0.86
C TYR A 64 -14.21 2.17 1.18
N LYS A 65 -15.10 1.29 0.69
CA LYS A 65 -15.00 -0.16 0.91
C LYS A 65 -13.69 -0.70 0.32
N VAL A 66 -13.35 -0.31 -0.89
CA VAL A 66 -12.14 -0.79 -1.57
C VAL A 66 -10.88 -0.27 -0.88
N ALA A 67 -10.82 1.02 -0.52
CA ALA A 67 -9.69 1.59 0.20
C ALA A 67 -9.44 0.87 1.54
N ILE A 68 -10.50 0.58 2.32
CA ILE A 68 -10.39 -0.19 3.56
C ILE A 68 -9.88 -1.62 3.29
N ASN A 69 -10.36 -2.26 2.22
CA ASN A 69 -9.90 -3.59 1.85
C ASN A 69 -8.43 -3.61 1.43
N GLN A 70 -7.95 -2.57 0.72
CA GLN A 70 -6.53 -2.42 0.42
C GLN A 70 -5.70 -2.24 1.70
N GLY A 71 -6.17 -1.42 2.64
CA GLY A 71 -5.50 -1.26 3.94
C GLY A 71 -5.41 -2.57 4.72
N LYS A 72 -6.47 -3.39 4.74
CA LYS A 72 -6.43 -4.73 5.36
C LYS A 72 -5.36 -5.62 4.73
N LYS A 73 -5.23 -5.63 3.39
CA LYS A 73 -4.20 -6.40 2.69
C LYS A 73 -2.80 -5.92 3.07
N LEU A 74 -2.59 -4.61 3.12
CA LEU A 74 -1.31 -4.01 3.48
C LEU A 74 -0.91 -4.41 4.91
N VAL A 75 -1.83 -4.30 5.88
CA VAL A 75 -1.60 -4.75 7.26
C VAL A 75 -1.24 -6.23 7.32
N CYS A 76 -1.99 -7.10 6.63
CA CYS A 76 -1.68 -8.52 6.56
C CYS A 76 -0.27 -8.79 5.99
N ALA A 77 0.10 -8.10 4.90
CA ALA A 77 1.41 -8.23 4.28
C ALA A 77 2.55 -7.76 5.21
N GLN A 78 2.36 -6.65 5.92
CA GLN A 78 3.33 -6.15 6.91
C GLN A 78 3.49 -7.14 8.08
N GLN A 79 2.40 -7.72 8.59
CA GLN A 79 2.45 -8.73 9.64
C GLN A 79 3.16 -10.01 9.19
N GLN A 80 2.91 -10.47 7.95
CA GLN A 80 3.59 -11.64 7.39
C GLN A 80 5.10 -11.41 7.27
N LYS A 81 5.53 -10.24 6.80
CA LYS A 81 6.96 -9.87 6.74
C LYS A 81 7.60 -9.89 8.12
N LYS A 82 6.93 -9.34 9.15
CA LYS A 82 7.41 -9.37 10.54
C LYS A 82 7.56 -10.81 11.07
N ARG A 83 6.60 -11.69 10.78
CA ARG A 83 6.67 -13.11 11.17
C ARG A 83 7.82 -13.84 10.50
N ILE A 84 8.01 -13.62 9.21
CA ILE A 84 9.12 -14.21 8.44
C ILE A 84 10.45 -13.71 8.99
N HIS A 85 10.60 -12.40 9.20
CA HIS A 85 11.79 -11.81 9.81
C HIS A 85 12.08 -12.43 11.17
N LEU A 86 11.09 -12.50 12.06
CA LEU A 86 11.26 -13.14 13.37
C LEU A 86 11.69 -14.61 13.27
N HIS A 87 11.15 -15.36 12.31
CA HIS A 87 11.54 -16.75 12.09
C HIS A 87 13.00 -16.88 11.59
N PHE A 88 13.47 -15.97 10.72
CA PHE A 88 14.86 -15.97 10.26
C PHE A 88 15.84 -15.54 11.36
N TYR A 89 15.52 -14.50 12.14
CA TYR A 89 16.39 -14.03 13.22
C TYR A 89 16.37 -14.96 14.45
N GLY A 90 15.25 -15.61 14.74
CA GLY A 90 15.13 -16.59 15.82
C GLY A 90 15.87 -17.91 15.56
N ARG A 91 16.22 -18.22 14.31
CA ARG A 91 17.00 -19.42 13.96
C ARG A 91 18.52 -19.23 14.08
N ASN A 92 18.99 -17.98 14.14
CA ASN A 92 20.41 -17.63 14.19
C ASN A 92 20.91 -17.29 15.62
N GLY A 93 20.19 -17.73 16.65
CA GLY A 93 20.50 -17.49 18.07
C GLY A 93 21.78 -18.13 18.63
N THR A 94 22.79 -18.41 17.80
CA THR A 94 24.19 -18.68 18.21
C THR A 94 25.15 -18.11 17.15
N GLY A 95 25.19 -16.78 17.03
CA GLY A 95 26.15 -16.11 16.15
C GLY A 95 26.32 -14.67 16.57
N HIS A 96 27.33 -14.41 17.37
CA HIS A 96 27.79 -13.07 17.69
C HIS A 96 28.24 -12.39 16.39
N TRP A 97 27.49 -11.41 15.90
CA TRP A 97 27.89 -10.61 14.74
C TRP A 97 27.94 -9.14 15.14
N GLN A 98 29.18 -8.68 15.29
CA GLN A 98 29.54 -7.29 15.51
C GLN A 98 29.20 -6.51 14.23
N HIS A 99 28.15 -5.68 14.27
CA HIS A 99 27.82 -4.78 13.18
C HIS A 99 28.89 -3.69 13.09
N SER A 100 29.84 -3.84 12.15
CA SER A 100 30.65 -2.72 11.68
C SER A 100 29.84 -1.95 10.63
N LEU A 101 29.41 -0.75 11.00
CA LEU A 101 28.99 0.28 10.06
C LEU A 101 30.25 0.76 9.31
N GLN A 102 30.45 0.32 8.08
CA GLN A 102 31.33 1.04 7.15
C GLN A 102 30.65 1.22 5.81
N SER A 103 30.05 2.41 5.67
CA SER A 103 30.15 3.17 4.44
C SER A 103 31.61 3.25 4.00
N GLY A 104 31.93 2.89 2.76
CA GLY A 104 33.16 3.34 2.13
C GLY A 104 33.90 2.31 1.30
N PHE A 105 33.76 2.47 -0.02
CA PHE A 105 34.83 2.37 -1.00
C PHE A 105 35.38 0.98 -1.37
N VAL A 106 35.19 0.68 -2.66
CA VAL A 106 35.81 -0.42 -3.40
C VAL A 106 37.34 -0.28 -3.40
N ARG A 107 38.05 -1.34 -2.99
CA ARG A 107 39.34 -1.72 -3.59
C ARG A 107 39.57 -3.21 -3.42
N LEU A 108 39.68 -3.91 -4.54
CA LEU A 108 40.27 -5.23 -4.65
C LEU A 108 41.78 -5.03 -4.61
N ASP A 109 42.47 -5.58 -3.62
CA ASP A 109 43.91 -5.82 -3.73
C ASP A 109 44.19 -7.27 -3.34
N GLY A 110 44.78 -7.97 -4.32
CA GLY A 110 45.00 -9.40 -4.32
C GLY A 110 46.23 -9.84 -3.52
N HIS A 111 46.18 -11.12 -3.18
CA HIS A 111 47.22 -12.05 -2.78
C HIS A 111 48.67 -11.56 -2.69
N ARG A 112 49.30 -11.93 -1.56
CA ARG A 112 50.46 -12.81 -1.59
C ARG A 112 50.38 -13.83 -0.46
#